data_AF-A0A968Q137-F1
#
_entry.id   AF-A0A968Q137-F1
#
_cell.length_a   1.000
_cell.length_b   1.000
_cell.length_c   1.000
_cell.angle_alpha   90.00
_cell.angle_beta   90.00
_cell.angle_gamma   90.00
#
_symmetry.space_group_name_H-M   'P 1'
#
loop_
_entity.id
_entity.type
_entity.pdbx_description
1 polymer ?
#
loop_
_entity_poly.entity_id
_entity_poly.type
_entity_poly.pdbx_seq_one_letter_code
_entity_poly.pdbx_strand_id
1 'polypeptide(L)'
;MAAPELSIYRLEVEAHQDRVTLHGRVPNQYLRNLAEQVAKTSLSNLPSDLPIDNQIIAVRIPPDPTQTARKLSGRSPHSTS
;
A
#
# COMPACT_ATOMS: atom_id res chain seq x y z
N MET A 1 -2.63 10.24 -13.62
CA MET A 1 -3.30 10.07 -12.31
C MET A 1 -2.26 10.32 -11.22
N ALA A 2 -2.59 11.10 -10.20
CA ALA A 2 -1.72 11.29 -9.04
C ALA A 2 -2.24 10.41 -7.89
N ALA A 3 -1.36 9.69 -7.21
CA ALA A 3 -1.68 8.90 -6.02
C ALA A 3 -1.16 9.64 -4.77
N PRO A 4 -1.93 10.61 -4.24
CA PRO A 4 -1.46 11.46 -3.14
C PRO A 4 -1.16 10.67 -1.86
N GLU A 5 -1.82 9.54 -1.69
CA GLU A 5 -1.56 8.58 -0.60
C GLU A 5 -0.15 7.97 -0.64
N LEU A 6 0.47 7.86 -1.83
CA LEU A 6 1.84 7.37 -1.98
C LEU A 6 2.88 8.46 -1.67
N SER A 7 2.52 9.74 -1.77
CA SER A 7 3.42 10.89 -1.56
C SER A 7 3.98 11.00 -0.15
N ILE A 8 3.36 10.31 0.83
CA ILE A 8 3.82 10.26 2.22
C ILE A 8 4.98 9.27 2.36
N TYR A 9 5.06 8.28 1.48
CA TYR A 9 6.06 7.22 1.53
C TYR A 9 7.24 7.59 0.64
N ARG A 10 8.45 7.35 1.14
CA ARG A 10 9.65 7.42 0.31
C ARG A 10 9.67 6.19 -0.60
N LEU A 11 9.22 6.40 -1.83
CA LEU A 11 9.33 5.46 -2.93
C LEU A 11 10.40 5.95 -3.89
N GLU A 12 11.26 5.04 -4.33
CA GLU A 12 12.33 5.31 -5.28
C GLU A 12 12.03 4.58 -6.59
N VAL A 13 12.29 5.25 -7.71
CA VAL A 13 12.05 4.72 -9.05
C VAL A 13 13.36 4.73 -9.79
N GLU A 14 13.81 3.55 -10.20
CA GLU A 14 15.00 3.37 -11.02
C GLU A 14 14.57 2.96 -12.43
N ALA A 15 14.84 3.81 -13.40
CA ALA A 15 14.54 3.54 -14.80
C ALA A 15 15.83 3.17 -15.54
N HIS A 16 15.90 1.92 -15.98
CA HIS A 16 16.95 1.42 -16.85
C HIS A 16 16.41 1.23 -18.28
N GLN A 17 17.31 1.08 -19.24
CA GLN A 17 16.96 0.91 -20.65
C GLN A 17 16.09 -0.34 -20.93
N ASP A 18 16.17 -1.35 -20.05
CA ASP A 18 15.47 -2.63 -20.17
C ASP A 18 14.30 -2.79 -19.19
N ARG A 19 14.23 -2.00 -18.11
CA ARG A 19 13.23 -2.17 -17.05
C ARG A 19 13.07 -0.96 -16.16
N VAL A 20 11.93 -0.87 -15.50
CA VAL A 20 11.68 0.09 -14.43
C VAL A 20 11.50 -0.65 -13.12
N THR A 21 12.33 -0.32 -12.13
CA THR A 21 12.28 -0.92 -10.81
C THR A 21 11.68 0.07 -9.80
N LEU A 22 10.74 -0.41 -9.00
CA LEU A 22 10.13 0.35 -7.91
C LEU A 22 10.65 -0.14 -6.57
N HIS A 23 11.24 0.75 -5.80
CA HIS A 23 11.78 0.48 -4.47
C HIS A 23 11.05 1.28 -3.40
N GLY A 24 11.01 0.73 -2.18
CA GLY A 24 10.50 1.44 -1.02
C GLY A 24 9.75 0.55 -0.05
N ARG A 25 9.09 1.19 0.91
CA ARG A 25 8.32 0.52 1.96
C ARG A 25 6.95 1.17 2.11
N VAL A 26 5.93 0.32 2.18
CA VAL A 26 4.54 0.73 2.39
C VAL A 26 3.90 -0.13 3.48
N PRO A 27 2.88 0.38 4.19
CA PRO A 27 2.27 -0.33 5.33
C PRO A 27 1.26 -1.42 4.94
N ASN A 28 0.93 -1.59 3.66
CA ASN A 28 0.00 -2.62 3.21
C ASN A 28 0.18 -2.96 1.72
N GLN A 29 -0.42 -4.08 1.31
CA GLN A 29 -0.34 -4.57 -0.06
C GLN A 29 -1.13 -3.70 -1.06
N TYR A 30 -2.17 -2.99 -0.60
CA TYR A 30 -2.96 -2.11 -1.45
C TYR A 30 -2.10 -0.98 -2.03
N LEU A 31 -1.32 -0.30 -1.17
CA LEU A 31 -0.40 0.77 -1.58
C LEU A 31 0.72 0.25 -2.51
N ARG A 32 1.22 -0.98 -2.27
CA ARG A 32 2.18 -1.63 -3.17
C ARG A 32 1.59 -1.82 -4.58
N ASN A 33 0.36 -2.30 -4.67
CA ASN A 33 -0.32 -2.52 -5.94
C ASN A 33 -0.66 -1.18 -6.63
N LEU A 34 -1.07 -0.17 -5.86
CA LEU A 34 -1.35 1.16 -6.39
C LEU A 34 -0.11 1.77 -7.03
N ALA A 35 1.06 1.66 -6.38
CA ALA A 35 2.32 2.16 -6.92
C ALA A 35 2.68 1.50 -8.26
N GLU A 36 2.51 0.18 -8.35
CA GLU A 36 2.71 -0.56 -9.61
C GLU A 36 1.77 -0.08 -10.71
N GLN A 37 0.49 0.10 -10.38
CA GLN A 37 -0.53 0.49 -11.36
C GLN A 37 -0.29 1.91 -11.88
N VAL A 38 0.14 2.82 -11.02
CA VAL A 38 0.57 4.16 -11.39
C VAL A 38 1.79 4.11 -12.32
N ALA A 39 2.78 3.26 -12.01
CA ALA A 39 3.94 3.08 -12.87
C ALA A 39 3.54 2.51 -14.25
N LYS A 40 2.72 1.44 -14.30
CA LYS A 40 2.19 0.87 -15.55
C LYS A 40 1.48 1.91 -16.42
N THR A 41 0.61 2.69 -15.80
CA THR A 41 -0.14 3.76 -16.49
C THR A 41 0.81 4.84 -17.03
N SER A 42 1.89 5.14 -16.30
CA SER A 42 2.87 6.14 -16.71
C SER A 42 3.70 5.64 -17.89
N LEU A 43 4.12 4.36 -17.87
CA LEU A 43 4.87 3.73 -18.96
C LEU A 43 4.01 3.42 -20.18
N SER A 44 2.69 3.28 -20.03
CA SER A 44 1.78 3.10 -21.17
C SER A 44 1.79 4.27 -22.16
N ASN A 45 2.31 5.43 -21.73
CA ASN A 45 2.49 6.60 -22.60
C ASN A 45 3.85 6.62 -23.32
N LEU A 46 4.73 5.66 -23.02
CA LEU A 46 6.01 5.51 -23.69
C LEU A 46 5.90 4.52 -24.85
N PRO A 47 6.66 4.70 -25.94
CA PRO A 47 6.65 3.81 -27.10
C PRO A 47 7.32 2.45 -26.84
N SER A 48 7.80 2.21 -25.61
CA SER A 48 8.57 1.02 -25.23
C SER A 48 7.86 0.29 -24.10
N ASP A 49 7.51 -0.97 -24.33
CA ASP A 49 6.89 -1.87 -23.34
C ASP A 49 7.97 -2.33 -22.33
N LEU A 50 8.34 -1.42 -21.43
CA LEU A 50 9.34 -1.68 -20.40
C LEU A 50 8.71 -2.52 -19.28
N PRO A 51 9.26 -3.70 -18.95
CA PRO A 51 8.82 -4.48 -17.80
C PRO A 51 9.02 -3.70 -16.49
N ILE A 52 8.06 -3.87 -15.58
CA ILE A 52 8.11 -3.25 -14.24
C ILE A 52 8.44 -4.31 -13.21
N ASP A 53 9.49 -4.04 -12.43
CA ASP A 53 9.91 -4.86 -11.31
C ASP A 53 9.53 -4.18 -9.98
N ASN A 54 8.47 -4.67 -9.34
CA ASN A 54 7.92 -4.09 -8.12
C ASN A 54 8.55 -4.71 -6.86
N GLN A 55 9.65 -4.12 -6.41
CA GLN A 55 10.39 -4.50 -5.20
C GLN A 55 9.94 -3.72 -3.95
N ILE A 56 8.78 -3.06 -3.99
CA ILE A 56 8.22 -2.38 -2.81
C ILE A 56 7.87 -3.42 -1.75
N ILE A 57 8.38 -3.23 -0.54
CA ILE A 57 8.13 -4.10 0.60
C ILE A 57 6.86 -3.62 1.32
N ALA A 58 5.80 -4.43 1.26
CA ALA A 58 4.61 -4.23 2.06
C ALA A 58 4.83 -4.77 3.47
N VAL A 59 5.18 -3.88 4.40
CA VAL A 59 5.27 -4.21 5.82
C VAL A 59 3.84 -4.36 6.31
N ARG A 60 3.39 -5.59 6.60
CA ARG A 60 2.14 -5.77 7.35
C ARG A 60 2.36 -5.21 8.76
N ILE A 61 2.11 -3.93 8.94
CA ILE A 61 1.97 -3.37 10.29
C ILE A 61 0.65 -3.98 10.78
N PRO A 62 0.67 -4.89 11.77
CA PRO A 62 -0.58 -5.35 12.36
C PRO A 62 -1.37 -4.11 12.77
N PRO A 63 -2.69 -4.07 12.55
CA PRO A 63 -3.50 -2.96 13.03
C PRO A 63 -3.17 -2.81 14.51
N ASP A 64 -2.79 -1.59 14.88
CA ASP A 64 -2.36 -1.24 16.22
C ASP A 64 -3.31 -1.90 17.24
N PRO A 65 -2.82 -2.73 18.18
CA PRO A 65 -3.70 -3.45 19.11
C PRO A 65 -4.55 -2.50 19.96
N THR A 66 -4.20 -1.20 20.03
CA THR A 66 -4.97 -0.17 20.72
C THR A 66 -6.32 0.16 20.04
N GLN A 67 -6.54 -0.21 18.77
CA GLN A 67 -7.86 -0.11 18.13
C GLN A 67 -8.82 -1.25 18.49
N THR A 68 -8.39 -2.26 19.26
CA THR A 68 -9.28 -3.34 19.74
C THR A 68 -9.97 -3.00 21.08
N ALA A 69 -9.85 -1.77 21.58
CA ALA A 69 -10.47 -1.35 22.84
C ALA A 69 -11.82 -0.62 22.64
N ARG A 70 -12.72 -1.13 21.78
CA ARG A 70 -14.13 -0.70 21.86
C ARG A 70 -15.16 -1.79 21.58
N LYS A 71 -15.02 -2.91 22.29
CA LYS A 71 -16.14 -3.83 22.54
C LYS A 71 -15.96 -4.57 23.86
N LEU A 72 -15.81 -3.85 24.98
CA LEU A 72 -16.03 -4.43 26.30
C LEU A 72 -16.31 -3.37 27.38
N SER A 73 -17.50 -2.75 27.32
CA SER A 73 -18.19 -2.17 28.49
C SER A 73 -19.63 -1.89 28.03
N GLY A 74 -20.71 -2.41 28.61
CA GLY A 74 -20.87 -2.81 30.00
C GLY A 74 -21.55 -4.17 30.21
N ARG A 75 -21.45 -4.56 31.47
CA ARG A 75 -21.83 -5.81 32.12
C ARG A 75 -23.33 -6.13 31.98
N SER A 76 -23.61 -7.43 31.89
CA SER A 76 -24.82 -8.15 32.37
C SER A 76 -25.12 -7.82 33.86
N PRO A 77 -26.20 -8.30 34.55
CA PRO A 77 -27.30 -9.23 34.21
C PRO A 77 -28.69 -8.76 34.78
N HIS A 78 -29.66 -9.69 34.91
CA HIS A 78 -31.03 -9.66 35.50
C HIS A 78 -32.18 -9.52 34.47
N SER A 79 -32.95 -10.58 34.17
CA SER A 79 -34.07 -11.16 34.97
C SER A 79 -35.09 -10.07 35.33
N THR A 80 -36.36 -10.11 34.94
CA THR A 80 -37.36 -11.18 35.14
C THR A 80 -38.63 -10.93 34.31
N SER A 81 -39.31 -12.04 33.98
CA SER A 81 -40.78 -12.23 33.87
C SER A 81 -41.59 -11.52 32.78
#